data_AF-A0A9R1HXW8-F1
#
_entry.id   AF-A0A9R1HXW8-F1
#
_cell.length_a   1.000
_cell.length_b   1.000
_cell.length_c   1.000
_cell.angle_alpha   90.00
_cell.angle_beta   90.00
_cell.angle_gamma   90.00
#
_symmetry.space_group_name_H-M   'P 1'
#
loop_
_entity.id
_entity.type
_entity.pdbx_description
1 polymer ?
#
loop_
_entity_poly.entity_id
_entity_poly.type
_entity_poly.pdbx_seq_one_letter_code
_entity_poly.pdbx_strand_id
1 'polypeptide(L)'
;MAAGAWAALRSVVKPCIAASLIGLTVSDRYFSVAAVRGASMHPTFEGRTGEYALVTPVDHQRKAIKRVIGLPGDWISVPETKEIRKIPEGHCWVEGDNGSVSRDSRTYGPVPLGLVQGRVTHVVWPPRKIGRVDKRVPEGRVMPQRNL
;
A
#
# COMPACT_ATOMS: atom_id res chain seq x y z
N MET A 1 45.72 29.05 20.15
CA MET A 1 44.64 29.19 19.15
C MET A 1 43.86 27.89 18.84
N ALA A 2 44.29 26.69 19.27
CA ALA A 2 43.64 25.42 18.90
C ALA A 2 42.35 25.06 19.70
N ALA A 3 42.17 25.59 20.91
CA ALA A 3 41.04 25.23 21.78
C ALA A 3 39.67 25.72 21.27
N GLY A 4 39.62 26.90 20.62
CA GLY A 4 38.39 27.49 20.10
C GLY A 4 37.83 26.76 18.88
N ALA A 5 38.72 26.29 17.98
CA ALA A 5 38.33 25.54 16.78
C ALA A 5 37.70 24.18 17.14
N TRP A 6 38.24 23.48 18.14
CA TRP A 6 37.73 22.19 18.58
C TRP A 6 36.38 22.30 19.33
N ALA A 7 36.16 23.40 20.06
CA ALA A 7 34.88 23.71 20.68
C ALA A 7 33.80 24.04 19.64
N ALA A 8 34.13 24.86 18.63
CA ALA A 8 33.26 25.21 17.53
C ALA A 8 32.90 24.00 16.64
N LEU A 9 33.86 23.10 16.41
CA LEU A 9 33.62 21.85 15.68
C LEU A 9 32.63 20.95 16.43
N ARG A 10 32.77 20.82 17.76
CA ARG A 10 31.87 20.01 18.60
C ARG A 10 30.44 20.56 18.65
N SER A 11 30.26 21.88 18.59
CA SER A 11 28.93 22.51 18.59
C SER A 11 28.16 22.31 17.28
N VAL A 12 28.86 22.01 16.18
CA VAL A 12 28.24 21.76 14.87
C VAL A 12 28.07 20.27 14.60
N VAL A 13 29.09 19.46 14.91
CA VAL A 13 29.09 18.03 14.57
C VAL A 13 28.07 17.23 15.39
N LYS A 14 27.93 17.50 16.69
CA LYS A 14 26.98 16.78 17.56
C LYS A 14 25.51 16.90 17.12
N PRO A 15 24.95 18.10 16.83
CA PRO A 15 23.57 18.21 16.35
C PRO A 15 23.39 17.63 14.95
N CYS A 16 24.40 17.70 14.07
CA CYS A 16 24.32 17.06 12.75
C CYS A 16 24.20 15.54 12.85
N ILE A 17 25.02 14.89 13.68
CA ILE A 17 24.93 13.43 13.88
C ILE A 17 23.58 13.04 14.48
N ALA A 18 23.10 13.80 15.49
CA ALA A 18 21.80 13.55 16.09
C ALA A 18 20.65 13.73 15.06
N ALA A 19 20.69 14.78 14.25
CA ALA A 19 19.71 15.03 13.19
C ALA A 19 19.74 13.93 12.11
N SER A 20 20.93 13.44 11.73
CA SER A 20 21.06 12.32 10.80
C SER A 20 20.50 11.02 11.37
N LEU A 21 20.76 10.71 12.65
CA LEU A 21 20.21 9.51 13.31
C LEU A 21 18.69 9.60 13.47
N ILE A 22 18.15 10.77 13.83
CA ILE A 22 16.70 11.01 13.88
C ILE A 22 16.10 10.90 12.48
N GLY A 23 16.76 11.48 11.46
CA GLY A 23 16.32 11.39 10.07
C GLY A 23 16.29 9.94 9.56
N LEU A 24 17.33 9.15 9.86
CA LEU A 24 17.41 7.74 9.50
C LEU A 24 16.32 6.91 10.20
N THR A 25 16.12 7.10 11.50
CA THR A 25 15.10 6.36 12.26
C THR A 25 13.67 6.72 11.84
N VAL A 26 13.41 7.99 11.54
CA VAL A 26 12.13 8.42 10.96
C VAL A 26 11.98 7.83 9.55
N SER A 27 13.00 7.90 8.70
CA SER A 27 12.92 7.29 7.36
C SER A 27 12.63 5.78 7.42
N ASP A 28 13.30 5.04 8.30
CA ASP A 28 13.14 3.60 8.48
C ASP A 28 11.74 3.21 9.02
N ARG A 29 11.17 4.05 9.89
CA ARG A 29 9.85 3.82 10.48
C ARG A 29 8.68 4.18 9.57
N TYR A 30 8.86 5.14 8.66
CA TYR A 30 7.76 5.69 7.85
C TYR A 30 7.79 5.27 6.37
N PHE A 31 8.92 4.79 5.85
CA PHE A 31 9.06 4.39 4.45
C PHE A 31 9.66 3.00 4.31
N SER A 32 8.89 2.09 3.69
CA SER A 32 9.38 0.76 3.30
C SER A 32 9.28 0.61 1.79
N VAL A 33 10.39 0.23 1.15
CA VAL A 33 10.41 -0.08 -0.29
C VAL A 33 10.18 -1.57 -0.46
N ALA A 34 9.01 -1.94 -0.97
CA ALA A 34 8.68 -3.32 -1.29
C ALA A 34 8.85 -3.56 -2.80
N ALA A 35 9.73 -4.49 -3.17
CA ALA A 35 9.81 -4.94 -4.56
C ALA A 35 8.59 -5.79 -4.92
N VAL A 36 7.84 -5.40 -5.93
CA VAL A 36 6.71 -6.18 -6.44
C VAL A 36 7.27 -7.38 -7.22
N ARG A 37 7.14 -8.59 -6.66
CA ARG A 37 7.53 -9.85 -7.32
C ARG A 37 6.28 -10.67 -7.63
N GLY A 38 6.08 -11.04 -8.89
CA GLY A 38 5.00 -11.94 -9.34
C GLY A 38 4.04 -11.34 -10.37
N ALA A 39 3.29 -12.20 -11.08
CA ALA A 39 2.41 -11.83 -12.19
C ALA A 39 1.02 -11.33 -11.77
N SER A 40 0.65 -11.45 -10.48
CA SER A 40 -0.69 -11.07 -10.00
C SER A 40 -0.97 -9.56 -10.06
N MET A 41 0.09 -8.75 -10.14
CA MET A 41 0.06 -7.30 -10.31
C MET A 41 0.65 -6.89 -11.69
N HIS A 42 0.60 -7.78 -12.67
CA HIS A 42 0.96 -7.45 -14.05
C HIS A 42 -0.35 -7.29 -14.86
N PRO A 43 -0.61 -6.16 -15.54
CA PRO A 43 0.27 -5.04 -15.86
C PRO A 43 -0.09 -3.80 -15.01
N THR A 44 -0.10 -3.91 -13.68
CA THR A 44 -0.51 -2.82 -12.77
C THR A 44 0.27 -1.52 -13.01
N PHE A 45 1.52 -1.62 -13.45
CA PHE A 45 2.37 -0.47 -13.73
C PHE A 45 2.32 0.00 -15.19
N GLU A 46 1.39 -0.48 -16.01
CA GLU A 46 1.24 -0.10 -17.42
C GLU A 46 0.13 0.94 -17.63
N GLY A 47 0.05 1.89 -16.69
CA GLY A 47 -0.83 3.06 -16.81
C GLY A 47 -2.18 2.96 -16.08
N ARG A 48 -2.35 2.04 -15.12
CA ARG A 48 -3.59 1.96 -14.31
C ARG A 48 -3.42 2.47 -12.88
N THR A 49 -4.17 3.53 -12.65
CA THR A 49 -4.42 4.36 -11.48
C THR A 49 -5.18 3.58 -10.37
N GLY A 50 -4.79 3.65 -9.09
CA GLY A 50 -5.66 3.27 -7.95
C GLY A 50 -4.97 2.88 -6.63
N GLU A 51 -5.70 2.85 -5.51
CA GLU A 51 -5.12 2.62 -4.19
C GLU A 51 -4.69 1.16 -4.00
N TYR A 52 -3.40 0.92 -3.82
CA TYR A 52 -2.86 -0.39 -3.45
C TYR A 52 -2.56 -0.46 -1.96
N ALA A 53 -2.95 -1.56 -1.35
CA ALA A 53 -2.53 -1.96 -0.02
C ALA A 53 -1.48 -3.06 -0.13
N LEU A 54 -0.45 -2.96 0.70
CA LEU A 54 0.40 -4.10 1.02
C LEU A 54 -0.39 -4.98 2.00
N VAL A 55 -0.90 -6.09 1.49
CA VAL A 55 -1.68 -7.05 2.26
C VAL A 55 -0.79 -8.27 2.48
N THR A 56 -0.69 -8.74 3.72
CA THR A 56 -0.14 -10.07 3.94
C THR A 56 -1.31 -11.04 3.84
N PRO A 57 -1.51 -11.74 2.70
CA PRO A 57 -2.53 -12.78 2.63
C PRO A 57 -2.28 -13.82 3.72
N VAL A 58 -3.33 -14.58 4.03
CA VAL A 58 -3.48 -15.59 5.09
C VAL A 58 -2.31 -16.57 5.24
N ASP A 59 -1.44 -16.69 4.23
CA ASP A 59 -0.13 -17.34 4.34
C ASP A 59 0.91 -16.34 4.87
N HIS A 60 1.09 -16.32 6.20
CA HIS A 60 1.89 -15.36 6.99
C HIS A 60 3.35 -15.17 6.54
N GLN A 61 3.84 -15.99 5.61
CA GLN A 61 5.21 -15.95 5.09
C GLN A 61 5.37 -15.08 3.83
N ARG A 62 4.28 -14.66 3.16
CA ARG A 62 4.37 -13.93 1.88
C ARG A 62 3.56 -12.63 1.89
N LYS A 63 4.26 -11.50 1.74
CA LYS A 63 3.63 -10.19 1.50
C LYS A 63 3.14 -10.12 0.05
N ALA A 64 1.90 -9.69 -0.16
CA ALA A 64 1.36 -9.44 -1.48
C ALA A 64 0.91 -7.99 -1.62
N ILE A 65 1.06 -7.42 -2.80
CA ILE A 65 0.47 -6.12 -3.11
C ILE A 65 -0.85 -6.41 -3.80
N LYS A 66 -1.93 -5.80 -3.29
CA LYS A 66 -3.28 -5.93 -3.84
C LYS A 66 -3.92 -4.54 -3.87
N ARG A 67 -4.87 -4.33 -4.77
CA ARG A 67 -5.67 -3.11 -4.84
C ARG A 67 -6.80 -3.19 -3.82
N VAL A 68 -7.04 -2.12 -3.06
CA VAL A 68 -8.23 -2.02 -2.22
C VAL A 68 -9.39 -1.56 -3.10
N ILE A 69 -10.48 -2.33 -3.10
CA ILE A 69 -11.68 -2.02 -3.89
C ILE A 69 -12.77 -1.41 -2.99
N GLY A 70 -12.90 -1.90 -1.76
CA GLY A 70 -13.91 -1.44 -0.81
C GLY A 70 -13.44 -1.52 0.65
N LEU A 71 -14.06 -0.69 1.48
CA LEU A 71 -13.78 -0.49 2.89
C LEU A 71 -14.93 -1.01 3.78
N PRO A 72 -14.75 -1.06 5.11
CA PRO A 72 -15.81 -1.44 6.03
C PRO A 72 -17.13 -0.71 5.74
N GLY A 73 -18.24 -1.46 5.68
CA GLY A 73 -19.57 -0.90 5.45
C GLY A 73 -19.93 -0.62 3.98
N ASP A 74 -18.97 -0.70 3.06
CA ASP A 74 -19.24 -0.61 1.63
C ASP A 74 -20.00 -1.85 1.13
N TRP A 75 -20.81 -1.64 0.10
CA TRP A 75 -21.45 -2.71 -0.64
C TRP A 75 -20.74 -2.87 -1.96
N ILE A 76 -20.25 -4.08 -2.22
CA ILE A 76 -19.52 -4.40 -3.43
C ILE A 76 -20.30 -5.40 -4.28
N SER A 77 -20.23 -5.22 -5.59
CA SER A 77 -20.62 -6.28 -6.53
C SER A 77 -19.43 -7.22 -6.74
N VAL A 78 -19.61 -8.54 -6.83
CA VAL A 78 -18.54 -9.47 -7.24
C VAL A 78 -18.72 -9.76 -8.73
N PRO A 79 -17.74 -9.45 -9.62
CA PRO A 79 -17.93 -9.53 -11.07
C PRO A 79 -18.29 -10.93 -11.54
N GLU A 80 -17.65 -11.94 -10.96
CA GLU A 80 -17.78 -13.34 -11.41
C GLU A 80 -19.14 -13.94 -11.04
N THR A 81 -19.67 -13.62 -9.86
CA THR A 81 -20.94 -14.20 -9.37
C THR A 81 -22.12 -13.24 -9.48
N LYS A 82 -21.87 -11.96 -9.79
CA LYS A 82 -22.83 -10.84 -9.71
C LYS A 82 -23.48 -10.68 -8.34
N GLU A 83 -22.91 -11.29 -7.31
CA GLU A 83 -23.42 -11.19 -5.94
C GLU A 83 -23.08 -9.81 -5.35
N ILE A 84 -24.03 -9.23 -4.63
CA ILE A 84 -23.81 -8.02 -3.86
C ILE A 84 -23.49 -8.42 -2.43
N ARG A 85 -22.35 -7.94 -1.91
CA ARG A 85 -21.89 -8.28 -0.57
C ARG A 85 -21.52 -7.03 0.21
N LYS A 86 -22.00 -6.95 1.44
CA LYS A 86 -21.56 -5.93 2.39
C LYS A 86 -20.21 -6.33 2.99
N ILE A 87 -19.27 -5.40 3.02
CA ILE A 87 -17.99 -5.60 3.69
C ILE A 87 -18.21 -5.46 5.20
N PRO A 88 -17.86 -6.49 6.02
CA PRO A 88 -17.99 -6.41 7.47
C PRO A 88 -17.12 -5.30 8.08
N GLU A 89 -17.51 -4.85 9.27
CA GLU A 89 -16.69 -3.92 10.04
C GLU A 89 -15.28 -4.49 10.29
N GLY A 90 -14.27 -3.62 10.23
CA GLY A 90 -12.86 -4.01 10.39
C GLY A 90 -12.26 -4.82 9.24
N HIS A 91 -12.98 -5.00 8.12
CA HIS A 91 -12.50 -5.73 6.94
C HIS A 91 -12.42 -4.83 5.70
N CYS A 92 -11.60 -5.19 4.73
CA CYS A 92 -11.56 -4.56 3.41
C CYS A 92 -11.65 -5.62 2.31
N TRP A 93 -12.05 -5.19 1.12
CA TRP A 93 -12.03 -6.05 -0.07
C TRP A 93 -10.84 -5.70 -0.94
N VAL A 94 -10.04 -6.71 -1.29
CA VAL A 94 -8.81 -6.52 -2.06
C VAL A 94 -8.75 -7.42 -3.27
N GLU A 95 -8.29 -6.90 -4.39
CA GLU A 95 -8.19 -7.62 -5.66
C GLU A 95 -6.81 -7.41 -6.29
N GLY A 96 -6.28 -8.43 -6.95
CA GLY A 96 -5.13 -8.25 -7.84
C GLY A 96 -5.60 -7.85 -9.23
N ASP A 97 -4.81 -7.03 -9.92
CA ASP A 97 -5.15 -6.56 -11.27
C ASP A 97 -5.17 -7.68 -12.31
N ASN A 98 -4.45 -8.77 -12.06
CA ASN A 98 -4.47 -9.96 -12.89
C ASN A 98 -5.39 -11.04 -12.29
N GLY A 99 -6.69 -10.99 -12.62
CA GLY A 99 -7.68 -11.90 -12.06
C GLY A 99 -7.48 -13.38 -12.39
N SER A 100 -6.77 -13.73 -13.46
CA SER A 100 -6.52 -15.14 -13.83
C SER A 100 -5.43 -15.80 -12.98
N VAL A 101 -4.59 -15.02 -12.30
CA VAL A 101 -3.46 -15.51 -11.50
C VAL A 101 -3.55 -15.06 -10.03
N SER A 102 -4.37 -14.05 -9.75
CA SER A 102 -4.51 -13.49 -8.41
C SER A 102 -5.42 -14.34 -7.54
N ARG A 103 -4.85 -14.91 -6.47
CA ARG A 103 -5.63 -15.34 -5.30
C ARG A 103 -5.94 -14.11 -4.44
N ASP A 104 -7.19 -13.68 -4.41
CA ASP A 104 -7.62 -12.45 -3.72
C ASP A 104 -9.02 -12.58 -3.08
N SER A 105 -9.64 -11.45 -2.70
CA SER A 105 -10.93 -11.47 -1.97
C SER A 105 -12.06 -12.13 -2.75
N ARG A 106 -11.95 -12.25 -4.09
CA ARG A 106 -12.89 -13.06 -4.88
C ARG A 106 -12.87 -14.53 -4.50
N THR A 107 -11.72 -15.04 -4.06
CA THR A 107 -11.53 -16.44 -3.66
C THR A 107 -11.73 -16.67 -2.16
N TYR A 108 -11.20 -15.79 -1.31
CA TYR A 108 -11.20 -15.99 0.15
C TYR A 108 -12.09 -15.02 0.94
N GLY A 109 -12.75 -14.07 0.27
CA GLY A 109 -13.62 -13.08 0.90
C GLY A 109 -12.90 -11.84 1.44
N PRO A 110 -13.58 -11.02 2.27
CA PRO A 110 -13.01 -9.82 2.87
C PRO A 110 -11.78 -10.14 3.75
N VAL A 111 -10.81 -9.24 3.78
CA VAL A 111 -9.56 -9.37 4.56
C VAL A 111 -9.63 -8.46 5.78
N PRO A 112 -9.24 -8.93 6.99
CA PRO A 112 -9.11 -8.06 8.16
C PRO A 112 -8.13 -6.91 7.90
N LEU A 113 -8.51 -5.69 8.28
CA LEU A 113 -7.65 -4.51 8.16
C LEU A 113 -6.34 -4.65 8.94
N GLY A 114 -6.30 -5.47 9.99
CA GLY A 114 -5.08 -5.79 10.74
C GLY A 114 -4.00 -6.52 9.92
N LEU A 115 -4.35 -7.14 8.78
CA LEU A 115 -3.39 -7.76 7.86
C LEU A 115 -2.83 -6.78 6.81
N VAL A 116 -3.36 -5.55 6.77
CA VAL A 116 -2.88 -4.48 5.91
C VAL A 116 -1.68 -3.82 6.56
N GLN A 117 -0.51 -3.97 5.95
CA GLN A 117 0.75 -3.44 6.49
C GLN A 117 0.99 -1.98 6.10
N GLY A 118 0.35 -1.49 5.04
CA GLY A 118 0.50 -0.12 4.59
C GLY A 118 -0.11 0.14 3.23
N ARG A 119 -0.09 1.41 2.84
CA ARG A 119 -0.58 1.87 1.53
C ARG A 119 0.59 2.20 0.61
N VAL A 120 0.52 1.75 -0.63
CA VAL A 120 1.46 2.14 -1.68
C VAL A 120 1.11 3.54 -2.15
N THR A 121 2.05 4.48 -2.05
CA THR A 121 1.84 5.89 -2.42
C THR A 121 2.62 6.29 -3.66
N HIS A 122 3.76 5.66 -3.92
CA HIS A 122 4.64 6.02 -5.02
C HIS A 122 5.24 4.77 -5.67
N VAL A 123 5.43 4.85 -6.97
CA VAL A 123 6.30 3.96 -7.73
C VAL A 123 7.64 4.66 -7.86
N VAL A 124 8.72 4.00 -7.45
CA VAL A 124 10.08 4.57 -7.47
C VAL A 124 10.98 3.91 -8.52
N TRP A 125 10.53 2.80 -9.13
CA TRP A 125 11.24 2.10 -10.21
C TRP A 125 10.25 1.26 -11.04
N PRO A 126 10.42 1.10 -12.37
CA PRO A 126 11.50 1.64 -13.23
C PRO A 126 11.38 3.15 -13.49
N PRO A 127 12.47 3.84 -13.93
CA PRO A 127 12.52 5.31 -14.03
C PRO A 127 11.38 5.94 -14.85
N ARG A 128 10.98 5.27 -15.92
CA ARG A 128 9.87 5.71 -16.81
C ARG A 128 8.49 5.69 -16.14
N LYS A 129 8.37 5.04 -14.99
CA LYS A 129 7.11 4.81 -14.25
C LYS A 129 7.13 5.46 -12.87
N ILE A 130 8.16 6.25 -12.56
CA ILE A 130 8.24 6.97 -11.29
C ILE A 130 7.08 7.95 -11.21
N GLY A 131 6.30 7.87 -10.14
CA GLY A 131 5.13 8.71 -9.99
C GLY A 131 4.29 8.34 -8.77
N ARG A 132 3.35 9.22 -8.44
CA ARG A 132 2.38 8.99 -7.38
C ARG A 132 1.35 7.96 -7.86
N VAL A 133 1.01 7.05 -6.96
CA VAL A 133 -0.14 6.17 -7.12
C VAL A 133 -1.40 6.97 -6.79
N ASP A 134 -2.20 7.20 -7.81
CA ASP A 134 -3.49 7.87 -7.69
C ASP A 134 -4.56 6.98 -7.04
N LYS A 135 -5.60 7.62 -6.51
CA LYS A 135 -6.73 6.96 -5.84
C LYS A 135 -7.94 6.85 -6.75
N ARG A 136 -7.96 5.87 -7.65
CA ARG A 136 -9.15 5.50 -8.40
C ARG A 136 -9.62 4.11 -8.01
N VAL A 137 -10.87 4.03 -7.57
CA VAL A 137 -11.65 2.79 -7.45
C VAL A 137 -12.34 2.58 -8.80
N PRO A 138 -12.40 1.36 -9.35
CA PRO A 138 -13.10 1.15 -10.61
C PRO A 138 -14.58 1.51 -10.48
N GLU A 139 -15.11 2.25 -11.44
CA GLU A 139 -16.49 2.75 -11.42
C GLU A 139 -17.50 1.58 -11.37
N GLY A 140 -18.60 1.78 -10.62
CA GLY A 140 -19.67 0.79 -10.48
C GLY A 140 -19.35 -0.43 -9.61
N ARG A 141 -18.15 -0.52 -9.01
CA ARG A 141 -17.79 -1.63 -8.10
C ARG A 141 -18.37 -1.45 -6.70
N VAL A 142 -18.29 -0.23 -6.18
CA VAL A 142 -18.83 0.15 -4.87
C VAL A 142 -20.19 0.81 -5.09
N MET A 143 -21.21 0.20 -4.50
CA MET A 143 -22.58 0.71 -4.52
C MET A 143 -22.73 1.79 -3.44
N PRO A 144 -23.16 3.02 -3.77
CA PRO A 144 -23.47 4.02 -2.77
C PRO A 144 -24.60 3.50 -1.87
N GLN A 145 -24.50 3.70 -0.55
CA GLN A 145 -25.54 3.31 0.42
C GLN A 145 -26.94 3.88 0.10
N ARG A 146 -27.03 4.88 -0.78
CA ARG A 146 -28.27 5.56 -1.18
C ARG A 146 -29.15 4.72 -2.13
N ASN A 147 -28.65 3.61 -2.68
CA ASN A 147 -29.35 2.77 -3.67
C ASN A 147 -29.66 1.35 -3.16
N LEU A 148 -29.73 1.14 -1.85
CA LEU A 148 -30.14 -0.11 -1.21
C LEU A 148 -31.46 0.06 -0.47
#